data_AF-A0AAU5LAD1-F1
#
_entry.id   AF-A0AAU5LAD1-F1
#
_cell.length_a   1.000
_cell.length_b   1.000
_cell.length_c   1.000
_cell.angle_alpha   90.00
_cell.angle_beta   90.00
_cell.angle_gamma   90.00
#
_symmetry.space_group_name_H-M   'P 1'
#
loop_
_entity.id
_entity.type
_entity.pdbx_description
1 polymer ?
#
loop_
_entity_poly.entity_id
_entity_poly.type
_entity_poly.pdbx_seq_one_letter_code
_entity_poly.pdbx_strand_id
1 'polypeptide(L)'
;MSHRLALPTVAVLALAGLTQQAFAATQVVLDQGHVDVIGIAFEDGAFNVHVHDEGTDTEYAPSEVQLVAKSGSKTSVPEDPAYRFLGSSGAPVWVLPQVEDPALLWPGIASEEILPGVFAGESLKVDIVGVTGPAGVSLFTTDAFGAPTVLADSGDGLPDRISTTAGGHLHANWAFEAAGTYKIKVRVSGTLAATGEKVTSAIATYCFKVAA
;
A
#
# COMPACT_ATOMS: atom_id res chain seq x y z
N MET A 1 -33.10 8.60 76.83
CA MET A 1 -33.63 8.84 75.48
C MET A 1 -32.77 9.88 74.78
N SER A 2 -31.94 9.47 73.83
CA SER A 2 -31.24 10.32 72.86
C SER A 2 -30.61 9.40 71.81
N HIS A 3 -31.36 9.11 70.74
CA HIS A 3 -30.87 8.37 69.59
C HIS A 3 -29.96 9.28 68.77
N ARG A 4 -28.68 8.90 68.61
CA ARG A 4 -27.78 9.54 67.63
C ARG A 4 -27.86 8.75 66.33
N LEU A 5 -28.46 9.35 65.30
CA LEU A 5 -28.43 8.85 63.93
C LEU A 5 -26.99 8.92 63.39
N ALA A 6 -26.49 7.80 62.88
CA ALA A 6 -25.29 7.75 62.04
C ALA A 6 -25.69 7.97 60.58
N LEU A 7 -25.11 8.97 59.93
CA LEU A 7 -25.19 9.17 58.48
C LEU A 7 -24.04 8.40 57.81
N PRO A 8 -24.27 7.65 56.71
CA PRO A 8 -23.19 7.05 55.96
C PRO A 8 -22.57 8.08 55.02
N THR A 9 -21.24 8.24 55.11
CA THR A 9 -20.45 9.02 54.16
C THR A 9 -20.35 8.25 52.85
N VAL A 10 -20.99 8.74 51.79
CA VAL A 10 -20.79 8.22 50.43
C VAL A 10 -19.48 8.81 49.89
N ALA A 11 -18.46 7.98 49.77
CA ALA A 11 -17.23 8.33 49.07
C ALA A 11 -17.48 8.23 47.56
N VAL A 12 -17.57 9.37 46.87
CA VAL A 12 -17.57 9.43 45.41
C VAL A 12 -16.12 9.33 44.93
N LEU A 13 -15.71 8.16 44.44
CA LEU A 13 -14.47 8.03 43.66
C LEU A 13 -14.71 8.63 42.28
N ALA A 14 -14.21 9.84 42.04
CA ALA A 14 -14.13 10.39 40.70
C ALA A 14 -12.93 9.75 39.98
N LEU A 15 -13.19 8.79 39.08
CA LEU A 15 -12.17 8.37 38.11
C LEU A 15 -12.02 9.50 37.07
N ALA A 16 -10.95 10.27 37.19
CA ALA A 16 -10.52 11.17 36.13
C ALA A 16 -10.06 10.33 34.93
N GLY A 17 -10.89 10.25 33.88
CA GLY A 17 -10.51 9.66 32.61
C GLY A 17 -9.41 10.50 31.97
N LEU A 18 -8.21 9.94 31.85
CA LEU A 18 -7.16 10.51 31.02
C LEU A 18 -7.56 10.29 29.56
N THR A 19 -8.16 11.30 28.93
CA THR A 19 -8.28 11.33 27.48
C THR A 19 -6.89 11.56 26.89
N GLN A 20 -6.23 10.52 26.42
CA GLN A 20 -5.12 10.69 25.47
C GLN A 20 -5.72 11.26 24.19
N GLN A 21 -5.58 12.57 23.99
CA GLN A 21 -5.75 13.17 22.68
C GLN A 21 -4.63 12.62 21.80
N ALA A 22 -4.96 11.69 20.91
CA ALA A 22 -4.09 11.33 19.82
C ALA A 22 -3.99 12.55 18.91
N PHE A 23 -2.83 13.23 18.93
CA PHE A 23 -2.48 14.13 17.85
C PHE A 23 -2.39 13.27 16.59
N ALA A 24 -3.25 13.55 15.59
CA ALA A 24 -3.05 12.97 14.28
C ALA A 24 -1.68 13.44 13.79
N ALA A 25 -0.73 12.51 13.64
CA ALA A 25 0.56 12.80 13.04
C ALA A 25 0.32 13.46 11.67
N THR A 26 1.13 14.48 11.34
CA THR A 26 1.04 15.11 10.02
C THR A 26 1.41 14.07 8.99
N GLN A 27 0.46 13.70 8.13
CA GLN A 27 0.67 12.71 7.08
C GLN A 27 1.53 13.34 5.97
N VAL A 28 2.62 12.68 5.61
CA VAL A 28 3.47 13.06 4.48
C VAL A 28 2.67 12.83 3.21
N VAL A 29 2.66 13.80 2.29
CA VAL A 29 1.93 13.68 1.02
C VAL A 29 2.94 13.51 -0.09
N LEU A 30 2.85 12.40 -0.82
CA LEU A 30 3.65 12.13 -2.01
C LEU A 30 2.72 12.06 -3.23
N ASP A 31 2.91 12.98 -4.16
CA ASP A 31 2.04 13.14 -5.34
C ASP A 31 2.80 13.18 -6.68
N GLN A 32 4.13 13.08 -6.64
CA GLN A 32 5.01 13.04 -7.80
C GLN A 32 6.37 12.43 -7.50
N GLY A 33 7.09 12.06 -8.56
CA GLY A 33 8.45 11.52 -8.48
C GLY A 33 8.49 10.00 -8.27
N HIS A 34 9.69 9.45 -8.35
CA HIS A 34 9.96 8.05 -8.06
C HIS A 34 9.70 7.78 -6.58
N VAL A 35 8.74 6.89 -6.30
CA VAL A 35 8.48 6.40 -4.95
C VAL A 35 8.35 4.89 -5.01
N ASP A 36 9.19 4.18 -4.27
CA ASP A 36 9.02 2.76 -4.03
C ASP A 36 7.91 2.59 -3.00
N VAL A 37 6.68 2.61 -3.52
CA VAL A 37 5.46 2.50 -2.73
C VAL A 37 5.46 1.22 -1.92
N ILE A 38 5.94 0.12 -2.49
CA ILE A 38 6.19 -1.12 -1.75
C ILE A 38 7.69 -1.35 -1.72
N GLY A 39 8.38 -0.65 -0.83
CA GLY A 39 9.76 -0.93 -0.45
C GLY A 39 9.83 -2.14 0.48
N ILE A 40 10.82 -3.00 0.28
CA ILE A 40 10.94 -4.28 0.96
C ILE A 40 12.40 -4.48 1.38
N ALA A 41 12.64 -4.43 2.68
CA ALA A 41 13.90 -4.81 3.31
C ALA A 41 13.72 -6.09 4.14
N PHE A 42 14.84 -6.73 4.48
CA PHE A 42 14.86 -7.85 5.41
C PHE A 42 16.04 -7.74 6.38
N GLU A 43 15.74 -7.42 7.62
CA GLU A 43 16.73 -7.11 8.66
C GLU A 43 16.32 -7.81 9.97
N ASP A 44 17.31 -8.25 10.75
CA ASP A 44 17.09 -8.91 12.04
C ASP A 44 16.08 -10.08 12.01
N GLY A 45 15.99 -10.77 10.86
CA GLY A 45 15.10 -11.91 10.67
C GLY A 45 13.63 -11.55 10.38
N ALA A 46 13.33 -10.28 10.12
CA ALA A 46 11.98 -9.81 9.82
C ALA A 46 11.95 -8.94 8.55
N PHE A 47 10.79 -8.95 7.87
CA PHE A 47 10.53 -8.01 6.78
C PHE A 47 10.27 -6.61 7.34
N ASN A 48 10.93 -5.61 6.75
CA ASN A 48 10.51 -4.22 6.81
C ASN A 48 9.80 -3.90 5.49
N VAL A 49 8.54 -3.46 5.57
CA VAL A 49 7.73 -3.08 4.40
C VAL A 49 7.36 -1.61 4.58
N HIS A 50 7.87 -0.76 3.69
CA HIS A 50 7.87 0.69 3.85
C HIS A 50 7.54 1.41 2.53
N VAL A 51 7.44 2.75 2.59
CA VAL A 51 7.45 3.63 1.42
C VAL A 51 8.81 4.32 1.37
N HIS A 52 9.52 4.27 0.27
CA HIS A 52 10.78 5.00 0.07
C HIS A 52 10.59 6.08 -1.00
N ASP A 53 10.80 7.34 -0.61
CA ASP A 53 10.82 8.50 -1.50
C ASP A 53 12.25 8.69 -2.02
N GLU A 54 12.51 8.19 -3.22
CA GLU A 54 13.82 8.25 -3.90
C GLU A 54 14.27 9.69 -4.20
N GLY A 55 13.33 10.63 -4.30
CA GLY A 55 13.67 12.05 -4.51
C GLY A 55 14.33 12.70 -3.29
N THR A 56 14.01 12.23 -2.09
CA THR A 56 14.56 12.73 -0.83
C THR A 56 15.39 11.71 -0.06
N ASP A 57 15.51 10.50 -0.59
CA ASP A 57 16.13 9.33 0.06
C ASP A 57 15.60 9.11 1.49
N THR A 58 14.27 9.19 1.64
CA THR A 58 13.60 9.08 2.93
C THR A 58 12.61 7.92 2.94
N GLU A 59 12.73 7.05 3.94
CA GLU A 59 11.80 5.96 4.21
C GLU A 59 10.72 6.37 5.22
N TYR A 60 9.50 5.91 4.99
CA TYR A 60 8.35 6.15 5.84
C TYR A 60 7.59 4.86 6.13
N ALA A 61 6.97 4.75 7.30
CA ALA A 61 5.98 3.71 7.50
C ALA A 61 4.78 3.96 6.56
N PRO A 62 4.14 2.90 6.00
CA PRO A 62 3.00 3.06 5.08
C PRO A 62 1.84 3.90 5.67
N SER A 63 1.67 3.89 6.99
CA SER A 63 0.65 4.67 7.69
C SER A 63 0.94 6.17 7.78
N GLU A 64 2.18 6.60 7.56
CA GLU A 64 2.61 7.99 7.64
C GLU A 64 2.42 8.74 6.32
N VAL A 65 2.17 8.02 5.23
CA VAL A 65 2.13 8.56 3.87
C VAL A 65 0.71 8.58 3.31
N GLN A 66 0.34 9.66 2.63
CA GLN A 66 -0.78 9.74 1.70
C GLN A 66 -0.21 9.82 0.28
N LEU A 67 -0.37 8.74 -0.46
CA LEU A 67 -0.01 8.68 -1.87
C LEU A 67 -1.13 9.33 -2.68
N VAL A 68 -0.81 10.10 -3.72
CA VAL A 68 -1.83 10.84 -4.48
C VAL A 68 -1.78 10.51 -5.97
N ALA A 69 -2.91 10.05 -6.49
CA ALA A 69 -3.18 10.05 -7.92
C ALA A 69 -3.86 11.36 -8.30
N LYS A 70 -3.09 12.29 -8.88
CA LYS A 70 -3.58 13.63 -9.27
C LYS A 70 -4.59 13.56 -10.42
N SER A 71 -5.37 14.61 -10.62
CA SER A 71 -6.35 14.65 -11.72
C SER A 71 -5.70 14.50 -13.11
N GLY A 72 -4.41 14.85 -13.24
CA GLY A 72 -3.62 14.62 -14.44
C GLY A 72 -3.39 13.14 -14.78
N SER A 73 -3.57 12.21 -13.84
CA SER A 73 -3.50 10.77 -14.11
C SER A 73 -4.80 10.19 -14.67
N LYS A 74 -5.86 11.01 -14.78
CA LYS A 74 -7.17 10.59 -15.29
C LYS A 74 -7.14 10.41 -16.80
N THR A 75 -7.60 9.25 -17.25
CA THR A 75 -7.77 8.89 -18.65
C THR A 75 -9.07 8.09 -18.82
N SER A 76 -9.28 7.50 -20.00
CA SER A 76 -10.40 6.62 -20.31
C SER A 76 -9.93 5.18 -20.54
N VAL A 77 -10.71 4.21 -20.07
CA VAL A 77 -10.48 2.79 -20.35
C VAL A 77 -10.45 2.56 -21.87
N PRO A 78 -9.39 1.93 -22.42
CA PRO A 78 -9.28 1.67 -23.85
C PRO A 78 -10.44 0.85 -24.43
N GLU A 79 -10.69 1.03 -25.73
CA GLU A 79 -11.69 0.24 -26.45
C GLU A 79 -11.30 -1.23 -26.60
N ASP A 80 -10.00 -1.52 -26.61
CA ASP A 80 -9.44 -2.86 -26.67
C ASP A 80 -10.01 -3.75 -25.54
N PRO A 81 -10.65 -4.89 -25.87
CA PRO A 81 -11.15 -5.84 -24.88
C PRO A 81 -10.11 -6.32 -23.86
N ALA A 82 -8.81 -6.27 -24.18
CA ALA A 82 -7.74 -6.64 -23.26
C ALA A 82 -7.72 -5.76 -21.99
N TYR A 83 -8.30 -4.56 -22.02
CA TYR A 83 -8.35 -3.62 -20.89
C TYR A 83 -9.67 -3.66 -20.09
N ARG A 84 -10.53 -4.66 -20.30
CA ARG A 84 -11.83 -4.75 -19.61
C ARG A 84 -11.73 -5.00 -18.11
N PHE A 85 -10.55 -5.39 -17.61
CA PHE A 85 -10.26 -5.46 -16.17
C PHE A 85 -10.22 -4.07 -15.50
N LEU A 86 -10.16 -2.97 -16.27
CA LEU A 86 -10.29 -1.59 -15.76
C LEU A 86 -11.74 -1.08 -15.79
N GLY A 87 -12.70 -1.95 -16.16
CA GLY A 87 -14.10 -1.61 -16.32
C GLY A 87 -14.55 -1.40 -17.77
N SER A 88 -15.61 -0.60 -17.94
CA SER A 88 -16.25 -0.39 -19.24
C SER A 88 -15.43 0.53 -20.14
N SER A 89 -15.39 0.23 -21.45
CA SER A 89 -14.78 1.10 -22.47
C SER A 89 -15.21 2.56 -22.30
N GLY A 90 -14.26 3.49 -22.32
CA GLY A 90 -14.53 4.92 -22.21
C GLY A 90 -14.86 5.41 -20.79
N ALA A 91 -15.03 4.53 -19.80
CA ALA A 91 -15.19 4.93 -18.41
C ALA A 91 -13.92 5.64 -17.92
N PRO A 92 -14.03 6.59 -16.97
CA PRO A 92 -12.87 7.24 -16.39
C PRO A 92 -12.05 6.24 -15.56
N VAL A 93 -10.72 6.31 -15.68
CA VAL A 93 -9.76 5.55 -14.88
C VAL A 93 -8.55 6.44 -14.58
N TRP A 94 -7.98 6.34 -13.39
CA TRP A 94 -6.80 7.11 -12.98
C TRP A 94 -5.60 6.18 -12.94
N VAL A 95 -4.62 6.42 -13.80
CA VAL A 95 -3.47 5.53 -13.98
C VAL A 95 -2.20 6.25 -13.59
N LEU A 96 -1.58 5.83 -12.50
CA LEU A 96 -0.17 6.16 -12.23
C LEU A 96 0.68 5.27 -13.16
N PRO A 97 1.54 5.86 -14.00
CA PRO A 97 2.10 5.14 -15.15
C PRO A 97 3.30 4.26 -14.75
N GLN A 98 3.52 3.16 -15.47
CA GLN A 98 4.73 2.34 -15.33
C GLN A 98 6.00 3.07 -15.84
N VAL A 99 5.83 3.99 -16.78
CA VAL A 99 6.91 4.85 -17.31
C VAL A 99 6.77 6.20 -16.64
N GLU A 100 7.89 6.74 -16.16
CA GLU A 100 7.88 8.00 -15.41
C GLU A 100 7.21 9.15 -16.19
N ASP A 101 6.25 9.79 -15.53
CA ASP A 101 5.78 11.13 -15.86
C ASP A 101 6.18 12.04 -14.68
N PRO A 102 7.06 13.03 -14.88
CA PRO A 102 7.55 13.88 -13.79
C PRO A 102 6.46 14.71 -13.12
N ALA A 103 5.29 14.84 -13.75
CA ALA A 103 4.13 15.50 -13.16
C ALA A 103 3.30 14.58 -12.27
N LEU A 104 3.55 13.26 -12.22
CA LEU A 104 2.76 12.28 -11.50
C LEU A 104 3.62 11.44 -10.54
N LEU A 105 2.96 10.82 -9.56
CA LEU A 105 3.61 9.83 -8.70
C LEU A 105 4.02 8.64 -9.56
N TRP A 106 5.26 8.19 -9.44
CA TRP A 106 5.79 7.04 -10.17
C TRP A 106 6.03 5.89 -9.19
N PRO A 107 5.01 5.02 -8.99
CA PRO A 107 5.04 4.00 -7.95
C PRO A 107 5.86 2.77 -8.35
N GLY A 108 6.80 2.38 -7.49
CA GLY A 108 7.62 1.17 -7.59
C GLY A 108 7.24 0.08 -6.57
N ILE A 109 7.64 -1.15 -6.89
CA ILE A 109 7.76 -2.28 -5.96
C ILE A 109 9.24 -2.65 -5.96
N ALA A 110 9.92 -2.44 -4.84
CA ALA A 110 11.37 -2.59 -4.74
C ALA A 110 11.75 -3.52 -3.59
N SER A 111 12.68 -4.41 -3.88
CA SER A 111 13.34 -5.31 -2.94
C SER A 111 14.86 -5.22 -3.08
N GLU A 112 15.35 -4.03 -3.44
CA GLU A 112 16.75 -3.71 -3.69
C GLU A 112 17.61 -3.78 -2.42
N GLU A 113 17.00 -3.50 -1.26
CA GLU A 113 17.63 -3.61 0.06
C GLU A 113 17.83 -5.06 0.52
N ILE A 114 17.29 -6.04 -0.20
CA ILE A 114 17.50 -7.45 0.12
C ILE A 114 18.72 -7.97 -0.64
N LEU A 115 19.76 -8.30 0.13
CA LEU A 115 20.99 -8.87 -0.41
C LEU A 115 20.76 -10.24 -1.07
N PRO A 116 21.50 -10.57 -2.15
CA PRO A 116 21.46 -11.90 -2.75
C PRO A 116 21.80 -13.01 -1.75
N GLY A 117 21.10 -14.14 -1.85
CA GLY A 117 21.31 -15.32 -1.02
C GLY A 117 20.55 -15.32 0.31
N VAL A 118 19.79 -14.27 0.63
CA VAL A 118 18.92 -14.25 1.82
C VAL A 118 17.75 -15.22 1.64
N PHE A 119 17.12 -15.21 0.45
CA PHE A 119 15.97 -16.03 0.12
C PHE A 119 16.30 -17.15 -0.87
N ALA A 120 15.71 -18.32 -0.68
CA ALA A 120 15.91 -19.47 -1.53
C ALA A 120 15.51 -19.15 -2.98
N GLY A 121 16.46 -19.27 -3.91
CA GLY A 121 16.27 -18.92 -5.32
C GLY A 121 15.97 -17.43 -5.53
N GLU A 122 16.38 -16.58 -4.59
CA GLU A 122 16.10 -15.14 -4.53
C GLU A 122 14.61 -14.80 -4.51
N SER A 123 13.72 -15.77 -4.31
CA SER A 123 12.29 -15.59 -4.59
C SER A 123 11.53 -14.94 -3.44
N LEU A 124 10.83 -13.86 -3.77
CA LEU A 124 9.94 -13.11 -2.91
C LEU A 124 8.56 -13.00 -3.53
N LYS A 125 7.54 -12.85 -2.69
CA LYS A 125 6.14 -12.76 -3.09
C LYS A 125 5.50 -11.56 -2.40
N VAL A 126 4.92 -10.68 -3.20
CA VAL A 126 4.12 -9.54 -2.74
C VAL A 126 2.67 -9.86 -3.01
N ASP A 127 1.91 -10.13 -1.94
CA ASP A 127 0.49 -10.42 -2.02
C ASP A 127 -0.32 -9.14 -1.79
N ILE A 128 -1.18 -8.76 -2.73
CA ILE A 128 -2.25 -7.79 -2.50
C ILE A 128 -3.39 -8.54 -1.84
N VAL A 129 -3.58 -8.33 -0.54
CA VAL A 129 -4.49 -9.16 0.28
C VAL A 129 -5.83 -8.47 0.59
N GLY A 130 -5.99 -7.22 0.20
CA GLY A 130 -7.26 -6.51 0.37
C GLY A 130 -7.21 -5.09 -0.18
N VAL A 131 -8.32 -4.67 -0.77
CA VAL A 131 -8.53 -3.29 -1.21
C VAL A 131 -9.83 -2.79 -0.58
N THR A 132 -9.84 -1.54 -0.14
CA THR A 132 -11.07 -0.83 0.27
C THR A 132 -11.06 0.54 -0.36
N GLY A 133 -12.12 0.88 -1.09
CA GLY A 133 -12.24 2.15 -1.80
C GLY A 133 -13.58 2.25 -2.51
N PRO A 134 -13.80 3.32 -3.29
CA PRO A 134 -15.05 3.55 -4.02
C PRO A 134 -15.25 2.61 -5.21
N ALA A 135 -14.19 2.00 -5.75
CA ALA A 135 -14.24 1.06 -6.89
C ALA A 135 -13.02 0.12 -6.87
N GLY A 136 -12.71 -0.56 -7.97
CA GLY A 136 -11.55 -1.43 -8.10
C GLY A 136 -10.22 -0.69 -8.21
N VAL A 137 -9.16 -1.43 -7.91
CA VAL A 137 -7.75 -1.13 -8.18
C VAL A 137 -7.15 -2.29 -8.96
N SER A 138 -6.36 -1.99 -9.99
CA SER A 138 -5.60 -2.99 -10.73
C SER A 138 -4.16 -2.54 -10.93
N LEU A 139 -3.21 -3.46 -10.79
CA LEU A 139 -1.81 -3.28 -11.13
C LEU A 139 -1.52 -4.09 -12.39
N PHE A 140 -0.92 -3.47 -13.41
CA PHE A 140 -0.63 -4.14 -14.67
C PHE A 140 0.57 -3.53 -15.37
N THR A 141 1.28 -4.31 -16.17
CA THR A 141 2.27 -3.78 -17.12
C THR A 141 1.69 -3.76 -18.52
N THR A 142 2.25 -2.92 -19.38
CA THR A 142 1.94 -2.82 -20.80
C THR A 142 3.23 -3.05 -21.56
N ASP A 143 3.21 -3.96 -22.53
CA ASP A 143 4.36 -4.22 -23.39
C ASP A 143 4.53 -3.12 -24.47
N ALA A 144 5.57 -3.25 -25.29
CA ALA A 144 5.88 -2.28 -26.34
C ALA A 144 4.79 -2.17 -27.44
N PHE A 145 3.89 -3.15 -27.53
CA PHE A 145 2.78 -3.17 -28.50
C PHE A 145 1.45 -2.72 -27.89
N GLY A 146 1.43 -2.37 -26.60
CA GLY A 146 0.23 -1.94 -25.90
C GLY A 146 -0.56 -3.07 -25.24
N ALA A 147 -0.06 -4.31 -25.24
CA ALA A 147 -0.77 -5.44 -24.63
C ALA A 147 -0.56 -5.45 -23.10
N PRO A 148 -1.64 -5.50 -22.30
CA PRO A 148 -1.54 -5.51 -20.85
C PRO A 148 -1.25 -6.91 -20.29
N THR A 149 -0.47 -6.96 -19.21
CA THR A 149 -0.34 -8.11 -18.31
C THR A 149 -0.80 -7.69 -16.92
N VAL A 150 -1.92 -8.25 -16.46
CA VAL A 150 -2.47 -7.97 -15.13
C VAL A 150 -1.63 -8.67 -14.07
N LEU A 151 -1.18 -7.89 -13.08
CA LEU A 151 -0.42 -8.37 -11.93
C LEU A 151 -1.31 -8.56 -10.69
N ALA A 152 -2.29 -7.68 -10.53
CA ALA A 152 -3.34 -7.78 -9.53
C ALA A 152 -4.60 -7.05 -10.01
N ASP A 153 -5.79 -7.58 -9.71
CA ASP A 153 -7.07 -6.95 -9.97
C ASP A 153 -8.05 -7.21 -8.82
N SER A 154 -8.27 -6.21 -7.98
CA SER A 154 -9.24 -6.35 -6.88
C SER A 154 -10.69 -6.56 -7.32
N GLY A 155 -11.01 -6.34 -8.60
CA GLY A 155 -12.33 -6.56 -9.18
C GLY A 155 -12.69 -8.03 -9.41
N ASP A 156 -11.70 -8.91 -9.58
CA ASP A 156 -11.92 -10.35 -9.82
C ASP A 156 -11.77 -11.22 -8.56
N GLY A 157 -11.20 -10.66 -7.50
CA GLY A 157 -11.02 -11.29 -6.20
C GLY A 157 -9.64 -10.97 -5.62
N LEU A 158 -9.42 -11.32 -4.36
CA LEU A 158 -8.09 -11.21 -3.71
C LEU A 158 -7.91 -12.43 -2.79
N PRO A 159 -6.67 -12.90 -2.55
CA PRO A 159 -5.41 -12.22 -2.85
C PRO A 159 -4.86 -12.50 -4.24
N ASP A 160 -4.17 -11.49 -4.78
CA ASP A 160 -3.29 -11.64 -5.95
C ASP A 160 -1.83 -11.54 -5.57
N ARG A 161 -0.98 -12.18 -6.37
CA ARG A 161 0.45 -12.34 -6.08
C ARG A 161 1.32 -11.80 -7.20
N ILE A 162 2.15 -10.85 -6.83
CA ILE A 162 3.25 -10.34 -7.65
C ILE A 162 4.54 -11.03 -7.19
N SER A 163 5.29 -11.58 -8.14
CA SER A 163 6.59 -12.21 -7.83
C SER A 163 7.71 -11.18 -8.04
N THR A 164 8.64 -11.11 -7.10
CA THR A 164 9.86 -10.31 -7.20
C THR A 164 11.06 -11.14 -6.74
N THR A 165 12.26 -10.59 -6.89
CA THR A 165 13.51 -11.20 -6.45
C THR A 165 14.25 -10.32 -5.45
N ALA A 166 15.14 -10.90 -4.64
CA ALA A 166 16.15 -10.11 -3.94
C ALA A 166 16.90 -9.23 -4.95
N GLY A 167 17.10 -7.95 -4.65
CA GLY A 167 17.65 -6.98 -5.59
C GLY A 167 16.70 -6.54 -6.72
N GLY A 168 15.42 -6.91 -6.66
CA GLY A 168 14.44 -6.63 -7.71
C GLY A 168 13.83 -5.23 -7.62
N HIS A 169 13.51 -4.65 -8.77
CA HIS A 169 12.83 -3.36 -8.89
C HIS A 169 11.81 -3.43 -10.03
N LEU A 170 10.55 -3.06 -9.77
CA LEU A 170 9.46 -3.13 -10.75
C LEU A 170 8.60 -1.86 -10.71
N HIS A 171 8.45 -1.24 -11.88
CA HIS A 171 7.36 -0.29 -12.12
C HIS A 171 6.22 -0.94 -12.91
N ALA A 172 5.00 -0.69 -12.48
CA ALA A 172 3.77 -1.11 -13.13
C ALA A 172 2.81 0.08 -13.22
N ASN A 173 1.77 -0.05 -14.01
CA ASN A 173 0.65 0.89 -13.99
C ASN A 173 -0.22 0.57 -12.78
N TRP A 174 -0.56 1.58 -11.99
CA TRP A 174 -1.51 1.45 -10.88
C TRP A 174 -2.78 2.22 -11.25
N ALA A 175 -3.84 1.47 -11.54
CA ALA A 175 -5.11 2.02 -11.97
C ALA A 175 -6.15 2.02 -10.87
N PHE A 176 -6.90 3.12 -10.77
CA PHE A 176 -8.02 3.31 -9.87
C PHE A 176 -9.27 3.63 -10.70
N GLU A 177 -10.36 2.89 -10.50
CA GLU A 177 -11.56 3.01 -11.32
C GLU A 177 -12.50 4.17 -10.91
N ALA A 178 -12.22 4.84 -9.78
CA ALA A 178 -13.01 5.99 -9.32
C ALA A 178 -12.15 6.95 -8.49
N ALA A 179 -12.57 8.22 -8.42
CA ALA A 179 -12.00 9.18 -7.48
C ALA A 179 -12.43 8.88 -6.05
N GLY A 180 -11.53 9.07 -5.09
CA GLY A 180 -11.80 8.83 -3.68
C GLY A 180 -10.57 8.37 -2.91
N THR A 181 -10.78 7.78 -1.74
CA THR A 181 -9.69 7.27 -0.90
C THR A 181 -9.68 5.75 -0.95
N TYR A 182 -8.51 5.19 -1.23
CA TYR A 182 -8.27 3.75 -1.27
C TYR A 182 -7.30 3.34 -0.18
N LYS A 183 -7.54 2.17 0.39
CA LYS A 183 -6.61 1.46 1.27
C LYS A 183 -6.22 0.14 0.61
N ILE A 184 -4.94 -0.03 0.33
CA ILE A 184 -4.39 -1.26 -0.27
C ILE A 184 -3.59 -1.99 0.81
N LYS A 185 -3.94 -3.25 1.06
CA LYS A 185 -3.30 -4.11 2.05
C LYS A 185 -2.32 -5.05 1.36
N VAL A 186 -1.09 -5.04 1.81
CA VAL A 186 0.02 -5.81 1.21
C VAL A 186 0.64 -6.71 2.27
N ARG A 187 1.07 -7.90 1.84
CA ARG A 187 1.88 -8.82 2.64
C ARG A 187 3.01 -9.37 1.80
N VAL A 188 4.22 -9.38 2.35
CA VAL A 188 5.40 -9.95 1.70
C VAL A 188 5.72 -11.30 2.33
N SER A 189 6.17 -12.27 1.53
CA SER A 189 6.69 -13.55 2.02
C SER A 189 7.84 -14.08 1.18
N GLY A 190 8.67 -14.90 1.82
CA GLY A 190 9.80 -15.60 1.20
C GLY A 190 10.21 -16.81 2.03
N THR A 191 11.07 -17.66 1.46
CA THR A 191 11.68 -18.80 2.17
C THR A 191 13.17 -18.51 2.36
N LEU A 192 13.66 -18.51 3.59
CA LEU A 192 15.08 -18.23 3.87
C LEU A 192 15.97 -19.32 3.27
N ALA A 193 17.04 -18.92 2.58
CA ALA A 193 17.97 -19.85 1.96
C ALA A 193 18.75 -20.68 3.00
N ALA A 194 19.12 -20.05 4.12
CA ALA A 194 19.95 -20.67 5.15
C ALA A 194 19.23 -21.78 5.94
N THR A 195 17.93 -21.63 6.17
CA THR A 195 17.17 -22.51 7.08
C THR A 195 16.01 -23.25 6.40
N GLY A 196 15.56 -22.79 5.22
CA GLY A 196 14.33 -23.27 4.58
C GLY A 196 13.05 -22.79 5.26
N GLU A 197 13.14 -21.91 6.26
CA GLU A 197 11.98 -21.37 6.96
C GLU A 197 11.21 -20.39 6.06
N LYS A 198 9.87 -20.49 6.07
CA LYS A 198 9.01 -19.49 5.44
C LYS A 198 8.76 -18.34 6.40
N VAL A 199 9.17 -17.14 5.99
CA VAL A 199 8.92 -15.89 6.70
C VAL A 199 7.86 -15.06 5.99
N THR A 200 7.11 -14.25 6.73
CA THR A 200 6.00 -13.45 6.20
C THR A 200 5.87 -12.16 7.01
N SER A 201 5.67 -11.04 6.33
CA SER A 201 5.48 -9.74 6.96
C SER A 201 4.12 -9.63 7.67
N ALA A 202 4.01 -8.66 8.57
CA ALA A 202 2.69 -8.12 8.94
C ALA A 202 1.99 -7.53 7.70
N ILE A 203 0.67 -7.31 7.78
CA ILE A 203 -0.04 -6.60 6.71
C ILE A 203 0.29 -5.11 6.79
N ALA A 204 0.93 -4.58 5.76
CA ALA A 204 1.08 -3.15 5.54
C ALA A 204 -0.19 -2.58 4.88
N THR A 205 -0.60 -1.37 5.22
CA THR A 205 -1.75 -0.69 4.60
C THR A 205 -1.30 0.65 4.02
N TYR A 206 -1.42 0.78 2.70
CA TYR A 206 -1.11 2.01 1.95
C TYR A 206 -2.37 2.82 1.73
N CYS A 207 -2.29 4.14 1.87
CA CYS A 207 -3.40 5.06 1.67
C CYS A 207 -3.20 5.85 0.38
N PHE A 208 -4.11 5.70 -0.58
CA PHE A 208 -4.13 6.48 -1.81
C PHE A 208 -5.30 7.46 -1.80
N LYS A 209 -5.04 8.71 -2.21
CA LYS A 209 -6.03 9.72 -2.52
C LYS A 209 -6.07 9.93 -4.04
N VAL A 210 -7.17 9.55 -4.66
CA VAL A 210 -7.43 9.74 -6.09
C VAL A 210 -8.26 11.01 -6.26
N ALA A 211 -7.72 11.98 -6.99
CA ALA A 211 -8.39 13.26 -7.25
C ALA A 211 -9.56 13.09 -8.24
N ALA A 212 -10.56 13.97 -8.16
CA ALA A 212 -11.73 13.96 -9.05
C ALA A 212 -11.39 14.41 -10.49
#